data_AF-A0AA89LPJ0-F1
#
_entry.id   AF-A0AA89LPJ0-F1
#
_cell.length_a   1.000
_cell.length_b   1.000
_cell.length_c   1.000
_cell.angle_alpha   90.00
_cell.angle_beta   90.00
_cell.angle_gamma   90.00
#
_symmetry.space_group_name_H-M   'P 1'
#
loop_
_entity.id
_entity.type
_entity.pdbx_description
1 polymer ?
#
loop_
_entity_poly.entity_id
_entity_poly.type
_entity_poly.pdbx_seq_one_letter_code
_entity_poly.pdbx_strand_id
1 'polypeptide(L)'
;RWVTAMDVAVGQAVTLDDPDWRQLLLLMADWKMTPDVYRNIQKCKNFGRLDEHTREFVKACVDYYKTGRFPDEKYVPLTMPPLVTSELKVESKT
;
A
#
# COMPACT_ATOMS: atom_id res chain seq x y z
N ARG A 1 2.65 5.07 -23.33
CA ARG A 1 2.17 4.60 -22.00
C ARG A 1 3.40 4.51 -21.12
N TRP A 2 3.57 5.44 -20.18
CA TRP A 2 4.83 5.60 -19.45
C TRP A 2 4.92 4.49 -18.41
N VAL A 3 5.98 3.69 -18.58
CA VAL A 3 6.36 2.58 -17.74
C VAL A 3 7.20 3.16 -16.60
N THR A 4 6.60 3.30 -15.42
CA THR A 4 7.33 3.54 -14.17
C THR A 4 6.59 2.81 -13.05
N ALA A 5 6.87 1.50 -12.96
CA ALA A 5 6.79 0.60 -11.81
C ALA A 5 6.68 -0.84 -12.36
N MET A 6 7.76 -1.38 -12.90
CA MET A 6 7.81 -2.77 -13.34
C MET A 6 9.25 -3.32 -13.26
N ASP A 7 9.94 -3.18 -12.12
CA ASP A 7 10.07 -4.33 -11.21
C ASP A 7 8.75 -5.03 -10.84
N VAL A 8 8.02 -5.53 -11.85
CA VAL A 8 7.25 -6.74 -11.64
C VAL A 8 8.29 -7.81 -11.88
N ALA A 9 8.98 -8.17 -10.81
CA ALA A 9 9.94 -9.25 -10.80
C ALA A 9 9.28 -10.46 -11.47
N VAL A 10 9.77 -10.79 -12.67
CA VAL A 10 9.35 -11.94 -13.46
C VAL A 10 9.62 -13.18 -12.61
N GLY A 11 8.58 -13.65 -11.90
CA GLY A 11 8.64 -14.79 -10.98
C GLY A 11 8.15 -14.58 -9.54
N GLN A 12 7.91 -13.34 -9.06
CA GLN A 12 7.49 -13.12 -7.65
C GLN A 12 5.99 -12.92 -7.44
N ALA A 13 5.20 -12.83 -8.51
CA ALA A 13 3.81 -12.43 -8.42
C ALA A 13 2.86 -13.50 -8.94
N VAL A 14 2.96 -14.74 -8.45
CA VAL A 14 1.96 -15.81 -8.73
C VAL A 14 0.54 -15.33 -8.36
N THR A 15 0.41 -14.46 -7.37
CA THR A 15 -0.85 -13.79 -7.00
C THR A 15 -1.34 -12.79 -8.06
N LEU A 16 -0.44 -12.21 -8.86
CA LEU A 16 -0.82 -11.43 -10.02
C LEU A 16 -1.22 -12.33 -11.20
N ASP A 17 -0.98 -13.64 -11.22
CA ASP A 17 -1.54 -14.51 -12.28
C ASP A 17 -3.04 -14.72 -12.12
N ASP A 18 -3.55 -14.67 -10.88
CA ASP A 18 -4.98 -14.67 -10.58
C ASP A 18 -5.61 -13.31 -10.96
N PRO A 19 -6.59 -13.30 -11.90
CA PRO A 19 -7.17 -12.05 -12.39
C PRO A 19 -7.98 -11.30 -11.31
N ASP A 20 -8.60 -12.00 -10.36
CA ASP A 20 -9.38 -11.39 -9.28
C ASP A 20 -8.46 -10.73 -8.25
N TRP A 21 -7.28 -11.32 -7.96
CA TRP A 21 -6.26 -10.70 -7.10
C TRP A 21 -5.53 -9.56 -7.80
N ARG A 22 -5.15 -9.75 -9.06
CA ARG A 22 -4.51 -8.72 -9.88
C ARG A 22 -5.35 -7.45 -9.92
N GLN A 23 -6.65 -7.58 -10.17
CA GLN A 23 -7.55 -6.42 -10.23
C GLN A 23 -7.59 -5.65 -8.90
N LEU A 24 -7.70 -6.36 -7.78
CA LEU A 24 -7.74 -5.74 -6.46
C LEU A 24 -6.43 -4.99 -6.15
N LEU A 25 -5.29 -5.65 -6.37
CA LEU A 25 -3.97 -5.06 -6.10
C LEU A 25 -3.69 -3.86 -7.00
N LEU A 26 -4.09 -3.91 -8.28
CA LEU A 26 -3.96 -2.78 -9.20
C LEU A 26 -4.77 -1.56 -8.76
N LEU A 27 -6.01 -1.78 -8.30
CA LEU A 27 -6.84 -0.69 -7.79
C LEU A 27 -6.30 -0.11 -6.48
N MET A 28 -5.71 -0.96 -5.62
CA MET A 28 -5.07 -0.52 -4.38
C MET A 28 -3.75 0.24 -4.61
N ALA A 29 -3.04 -0.09 -5.69
CA ALA A 29 -1.79 0.57 -6.06
C ALA A 29 -1.99 1.94 -6.72
N ASP A 30 -3.23 2.30 -7.10
CA ASP A 30 -3.51 3.63 -7.64
C ASP A 30 -3.32 4.68 -6.53
N TRP A 31 -2.49 5.67 -6.81
CA TRP A 31 -2.22 6.78 -5.90
C TRP A 31 -3.44 7.71 -5.73
N LYS A 32 -4.40 7.69 -6.66
CA LYS A 32 -5.65 8.45 -6.57
C LYS A 32 -6.77 7.61 -5.98
N MET A 33 -6.87 7.62 -4.65
CA MET A 33 -7.94 6.96 -3.91
C MET A 33 -9.25 7.76 -3.91
N THR A 34 -9.82 7.97 -5.09
CA THR A 34 -11.13 8.64 -5.23
C THR A 34 -12.27 7.75 -4.73
N PRO A 35 -13.45 8.31 -4.39
CA PRO A 35 -14.61 7.52 -3.99
C PRO A 35 -15.05 6.48 -5.03
N ASP A 36 -14.88 6.79 -6.33
CA ASP A 36 -15.20 5.86 -7.41
C ASP A 36 -14.22 4.67 -7.45
N VAL A 37 -12.92 4.92 -7.23
CA VAL A 37 -11.90 3.88 -7.11
C VAL A 37 -12.19 3.00 -5.90
N TYR A 38 -12.51 3.60 -4.75
CA TYR A 38 -12.86 2.84 -3.55
C TYR A 38 -14.09 1.94 -3.76
N ARG A 39 -15.13 2.46 -4.41
CA ARG A 39 -16.31 1.65 -4.79
C ARG A 39 -15.93 0.49 -5.70
N ASN A 40 -14.96 0.66 -6.60
CA ASN A 40 -14.48 -0.42 -7.46
C ASN A 40 -13.69 -1.47 -6.66
N ILE A 41 -12.85 -1.04 -5.70
CA ILE A 41 -12.14 -1.93 -4.77
C ILE A 41 -13.14 -2.79 -3.99
N GLN A 42 -14.20 -2.18 -3.45
CA GLN A 42 -15.23 -2.89 -2.69
C GLN A 42 -16.00 -3.94 -3.53
N LYS A 43 -16.04 -3.78 -4.86
CA LYS A 43 -16.67 -4.74 -5.77
C LYS A 43 -15.76 -5.91 -6.15
N CYS A 44 -14.46 -5.85 -5.85
CA CYS A 44 -13.56 -6.96 -6.12
C CYS A 44 -13.88 -8.16 -5.22
N LYS A 45 -14.00 -9.36 -5.82
CA LYS A 45 -14.32 -10.59 -5.08
C LYS A 45 -13.38 -10.86 -3.91
N ASN A 46 -12.09 -10.61 -4.11
CA ASN A 46 -11.07 -10.88 -3.09
C ASN A 46 -11.00 -9.79 -2.00
N PHE A 47 -11.69 -8.66 -2.13
CA PHE A 47 -11.66 -7.61 -1.11
C PHE A 47 -12.20 -8.10 0.24
N GLY A 48 -13.26 -8.91 0.22
CA GLY A 48 -13.80 -9.54 1.43
C GLY A 48 -12.88 -10.58 2.07
N ARG A 49 -11.86 -11.05 1.34
CA ARG A 49 -10.85 -12.00 1.84
C ARG A 49 -9.68 -11.31 2.53
N LEU A 50 -9.53 -9.99 2.36
CA LEU A 50 -8.58 -9.20 3.13
C LEU A 50 -9.01 -9.22 4.60
N ASP A 51 -8.05 -9.20 5.52
CA ASP A 51 -8.32 -9.03 6.94
C ASP A 51 -8.95 -7.66 7.23
N GLU A 52 -9.57 -7.54 8.40
CA GLU A 52 -10.27 -6.31 8.79
C GLU A 52 -9.33 -5.10 8.85
N HIS A 53 -8.14 -5.28 9.43
CA HIS A 53 -7.14 -4.22 9.54
C HIS A 53 -6.76 -3.69 8.15
N THR A 54 -6.51 -4.56 7.17
CA THR A 54 -6.19 -4.14 5.80
C THR A 54 -7.35 -3.38 5.16
N ARG A 55 -8.60 -3.82 5.33
CA ARG A 55 -9.77 -3.10 4.76
C ARG A 55 -9.97 -1.74 5.40
N GLU A 56 -9.79 -1.63 6.71
CA GLU A 56 -9.86 -0.35 7.40
C GLU A 56 -8.72 0.58 6.99
N PHE A 57 -7.51 0.05 6.76
CA PHE A 57 -6.39 0.82 6.28
C PHE A 57 -6.64 1.39 4.87
N VAL A 58 -7.17 0.58 3.95
CA VAL A 58 -7.58 1.07 2.61
C VAL A 58 -8.59 2.21 2.74
N LYS A 59 -9.56 2.10 3.65
CA LYS A 59 -10.52 3.18 3.93
C LYS A 59 -9.81 4.43 4.46
N ALA A 60 -8.86 4.29 5.38
CA ALA A 60 -8.09 5.41 5.91
C ALA A 60 -7.29 6.14 4.81
N CYS A 61 -6.75 5.40 3.83
CA CYS A 61 -6.08 5.99 2.66
C CYS A 61 -7.04 6.81 1.78
N VAL A 62 -8.27 6.33 1.58
CA VAL A 62 -9.32 7.07 0.85
C VAL A 62 -9.71 8.35 1.60
N ASP A 63 -9.91 8.25 2.91
CA ASP A 63 -10.23 9.38 3.76
C ASP A 63 -9.07 10.41 3.76
N TYR A 64 -7.81 9.95 3.78
CA TYR A 64 -6.62 10.80 3.64
C TYR A 64 -6.60 11.53 2.30
N TYR A 65 -6.81 10.83 1.19
CA TYR A 65 -6.82 11.45 -0.14
C TYR A 65 -7.91 12.53 -0.27
N LYS A 66 -9.07 12.31 0.35
CA LYS A 66 -10.20 13.25 0.31
C LYS A 66 -10.02 14.45 1.24
N THR A 67 -9.49 14.25 2.43
CA THR A 67 -9.51 15.25 3.52
C THR A 67 -8.14 15.85 3.84
N GLY A 68 -7.05 15.20 3.41
CA GLY A 68 -5.68 15.52 3.80
C GLY A 68 -5.32 15.11 5.23
N ARG A 69 -6.26 14.52 6.00
CA ARG A 69 -6.01 14.10 7.38
C ARG A 69 -5.28 12.77 7.40
N PHE A 70 -4.06 12.78 7.95
CA PHE A 70 -3.24 11.57 8.06
C PHE A 70 -4.01 10.41 8.74
N PRO A 71 -3.79 9.17 8.27
CA PRO A 71 -4.29 7.98 8.95
C PRO A 71 -3.84 7.94 10.42
N ASP A 72 -4.61 7.22 11.23
CA ASP A 72 -4.36 7.04 12.66
C ASP A 72 -2.98 6.39 12.93
N GLU A 73 -2.41 6.62 14.12
CA GLU A 73 -1.11 6.12 14.55
C GLU A 73 -1.01 4.59 14.50
N LYS A 74 -2.15 3.90 14.63
CA LYS A 74 -2.22 2.45 14.46
C LYS A 74 -1.80 1.97 13.07
N TYR A 75 -1.86 2.85 12.06
CA TYR A 75 -1.44 2.55 10.68
C TYR A 75 -0.10 3.18 10.31
N VAL A 76 0.12 4.41 10.73
CA VAL A 76 1.32 5.17 10.40
C VAL A 76 1.82 5.86 11.66
N PRO A 77 3.00 5.50 12.19
CA PRO A 77 3.59 6.22 13.31
C PRO A 77 3.71 7.71 12.98
N LEU A 78 3.13 8.57 13.83
CA LEU A 78 3.25 10.03 13.70
C LEU A 78 4.56 10.55 14.33
N THR A 79 5.31 9.68 15.00
CA THR A 79 6.64 9.98 15.51
C THR A 79 7.67 9.87 14.39
N MET A 80 8.66 10.76 14.40
CA MET A 80 9.76 10.65 13.44
C MET A 80 10.53 9.34 13.67
N PRO A 81 10.88 8.62 12.60
CA PRO A 81 11.74 7.45 12.73
C PRO A 81 13.11 7.86 13.27
N PRO A 82 13.79 6.98 14.02
CA PRO A 82 15.13 7.24 14.51
C PRO A 82 16.10 7.45 13.34
N LEU A 83 17.12 8.28 13.56
CA LEU A 83 18.13 8.56 12.55
C LEU A 83 18.90 7.27 12.20
N VAL A 84 18.85 6.88 10.92
CA VAL A 84 19.62 5.75 10.39
C VAL A 84 21.08 6.17 10.28
N THR A 85 21.92 5.72 11.20
CA THR A 85 23.38 6.00 11.22
C THR A 85 24.23 4.77 10.91
N SER A 86 23.61 3.62 10.61
CA SER A 86 24.30 2.36 10.31
C SER A 86 25.28 2.49 9.14
N GLU A 87 24.89 3.20 8.08
CA GLU A 87 25.70 3.34 6.87
C GLU A 87 26.88 4.34 7.01
N LEU A 88 26.89 5.13 8.09
CA LEU A 88 27.88 6.19 8.31
C LEU A 88 28.89 5.84 9.41
N LYS A 89 28.62 4.81 10.22
CA LYS A 89 29.56 4.31 11.23
C LYS A 89 30.33 3.13 10.65
N VAL A 90 31.61 3.36 10.32
CA VAL A 90 32.58 2.26 10.26
C VAL A 90 32.62 1.67 11.67
N GLU A 91 32.16 0.43 11.84
CA GLU A 91 32.28 -0.27 13.11
C GLU A 91 33.77 -0.37 13.48
N SER A 92 34.20 0.45 14.44
CA SER A 92 35.47 0.27 15.12
C SER A 92 35.34 -0.97 15.99
N LYS A 93 35.66 -2.15 15.43
CA LYS A 93 35.83 -3.37 16.21
C LYS A 93 36.93 -3.11 17.25
N THR A 94 36.54 -3.10 18.53
CA THR A 94 37.44 -3.20 19.68
C THR A 94 37.28 -4.58 20.29
#